data_AF-A0A843XF45-F1
#
_entry.id   AF-A0A843XF45-F1
#
_cell.length_a   1.000
_cell.length_b   1.000
_cell.length_c   1.000
_cell.angle_alpha   90.00
_cell.angle_beta   90.00
_cell.angle_gamma   90.00
#
_symmetry.space_group_name_H-M   'P 1'
#
loop_
_entity.id
_entity.type
_entity.pdbx_description
1 polymer ?
#
loop_
_entity_poly.entity_id
_entity_poly.type
_entity_poly.pdbx_seq_one_letter_code
_entity_poly.pdbx_strand_id
1 'polypeptide(L)'
;MVESMKKVAKLDVELTIEERNLLSVGYKNVIGARRASWRIMSSIEQKEESKGNEQNVKLIKGYRQKVEDELTKICNDILAIIDEHLIPSSGSAESSVFYYK
;
A
#
# COMPACT_ATOMS: atom_id res chain seq x y z
N MET A 1 8.37 -1.87 11.61
CA MET A 1 8.27 -0.44 11.24
C MET A 1 6.83 -0.03 11.02
N VAL A 2 6.15 -0.48 9.95
CA VAL A 2 4.74 -0.10 9.66
C VAL A 2 3.82 -0.35 10.85
N GLU A 3 3.83 -1.57 11.42
CA GLU A 3 2.99 -1.91 12.58
C GLU A 3 3.24 -1.02 13.81
N SER A 4 4.48 -0.57 14.03
CA SER A 4 4.81 0.36 15.12
C SER A 4 4.27 1.76 14.81
N MET A 5 4.49 2.26 13.59
CA MET A 5 4.03 3.58 13.17
C MET A 5 2.51 3.68 13.08
N LYS A 6 1.81 2.57 12.79
CA LYS A 6 0.35 2.48 12.91
C LYS A 6 -0.10 2.78 14.33
N LYS A 7 0.55 2.20 15.34
CA LYS A 7 0.17 2.42 16.73
C LYS A 7 0.36 3.89 17.12
N VAL A 8 1.45 4.51 16.66
CA VAL A 8 1.71 5.94 16.88
C VAL A 8 0.65 6.81 16.18
N ALA A 9 0.32 6.49 14.92
CA ALA A 9 -0.73 7.20 14.17
C ALA A 9 -2.11 7.14 14.85
N LYS A 10 -2.41 6.06 15.57
CA LYS A 10 -3.68 5.85 16.30
C LYS A 10 -3.71 6.47 17.70
N LEU A 11 -2.72 7.29 18.06
CA LEU A 11 -2.73 8.03 19.33
C LEU A 11 -3.53 9.34 19.23
N ASP A 12 -4.08 9.67 18.06
CA ASP A 12 -4.86 10.88 17.80
C ASP A 12 -4.13 12.17 18.19
N VAL A 13 -2.83 12.21 17.89
CA VAL A 13 -1.95 13.36 18.07
C VAL A 13 -1.27 13.73 16.76
N GLU A 14 -0.93 15.01 16.61
CA GLU A 14 -0.20 15.47 15.43
C GLU A 14 1.17 14.80 15.38
N LEU A 15 1.44 14.04 14.30
CA LEU A 15 2.73 13.41 14.09
C LEU A 15 3.79 14.46 13.78
N THR A 16 4.96 14.30 14.39
CA THR A 16 6.15 15.06 14.03
C THR A 16 6.55 14.79 12.57
N ILE A 17 7.37 15.67 12.01
CA ILE A 17 7.87 15.51 10.64
C ILE A 17 8.60 14.17 10.47
N GLU A 18 9.38 13.75 11.46
CA GLU A 18 10.10 12.48 11.43
C GLU A 18 9.15 11.28 11.47
N GLU A 19 8.18 11.26 12.38
CA GLU A 19 7.18 10.19 12.47
C GLU A 19 6.33 10.09 11.19
N ARG A 20 5.89 11.23 10.65
CA ARG A 20 5.14 11.29 9.40
C ARG A 20 5.95 10.70 8.24
N ASN A 21 7.23 11.05 8.15
CA ASN A 21 8.13 10.51 7.13
C ASN A 21 8.39 9.02 7.33
N LEU A 22 8.57 8.54 8.56
CA LEU A 22 8.73 7.11 8.86
C LEU A 22 7.49 6.30 8.48
N LEU A 23 6.29 6.81 8.77
CA LEU A 23 5.04 6.21 8.34
C LEU A 23 4.97 6.10 6.81
N SER A 24 5.24 7.21 6.11
CA SER A 24 5.21 7.28 4.64
C SER A 24 6.21 6.33 3.99
N VAL A 25 7.46 6.32 4.45
CA VAL A 25 8.51 5.41 3.96
C VAL A 25 8.12 3.95 4.20
N GLY A 26 7.58 3.64 5.37
CA GLY A 26 7.11 2.30 5.71
C GLY A 26 6.09 1.78 4.71
N TYR A 27 4.99 2.50 4.50
CA TYR A 27 3.95 2.08 3.55
C TYR A 27 4.41 2.11 2.10
N LYS A 28 5.18 3.13 1.69
CA LYS A 28 5.74 3.23 0.33
C LYS A 28 6.57 1.99 -0.03
N ASN A 29 7.39 1.50 0.90
CA ASN A 29 8.22 0.32 0.68
C ASN A 29 7.38 -0.95 0.54
N VAL A 30 6.41 -1.16 1.44
CA VAL A 30 5.54 -2.34 1.42
C VAL A 30 4.68 -2.38 0.14
N ILE A 31 4.02 -1.26 -0.19
CA ILE A 31 3.22 -1.12 -1.42
C ILE A 31 4.12 -1.26 -2.66
N GLY A 32 5.31 -0.64 -2.65
CA GLY A 32 6.27 -0.71 -3.74
C GLY A 32 6.68 -2.14 -4.07
N ALA A 33 6.99 -2.95 -3.05
CA ALA A 33 7.31 -4.36 -3.22
C ALA A 33 6.14 -5.15 -3.82
N ARG A 34 4.91 -4.94 -3.33
CA ARG A 34 3.71 -5.60 -3.88
C ARG A 34 3.38 -5.18 -5.30
N ARG A 35 3.52 -3.90 -5.64
CA ARG A 35 3.39 -3.40 -7.02
C ARG A 35 4.43 -4.00 -7.96
N ALA A 36 5.67 -4.21 -7.49
CA ALA A 36 6.70 -4.87 -8.28
C ALA A 36 6.33 -6.34 -8.55
N SER A 37 5.92 -7.10 -7.53
CA SER A 37 5.41 -8.47 -7.70
C SER A 37 4.23 -8.54 -8.66
N TRP A 38 3.27 -7.61 -8.53
CA TRP A 38 2.12 -7.55 -9.42
C TRP A 38 2.53 -7.35 -10.88
N ARG A 39 3.42 -6.38 -11.16
CA ARG A 39 3.93 -6.15 -12.53
C ARG A 39 4.61 -7.38 -13.11
N ILE A 40 5.46 -8.05 -12.34
CA ILE A 40 6.15 -9.27 -12.77
C ILE A 40 5.12 -10.36 -13.11
N MET A 41 4.09 -10.53 -12.27
CA MET A 41 3.05 -11.53 -12.52
C MET A 41 2.23 -11.22 -13.76
N SER A 42 1.83 -9.97 -13.96
CA SER A 42 1.11 -9.54 -15.17
C SER A 42 1.95 -9.77 -16.43
N SER A 43 3.27 -9.51 -16.38
CA SER A 43 4.16 -9.80 -17.52
C SER A 43 4.31 -11.30 -17.80
N ILE A 44 4.34 -12.14 -16.77
CA ILE A 44 4.40 -13.60 -16.93
C ILE A 44 3.07 -14.14 -17.47
N GLU A 45 1.93 -13.63 -16.99
CA GLU A 45 0.59 -13.97 -17.51
C GLU A 45 0.50 -13.70 -19.00
N GLN A 46 0.85 -12.48 -19.43
CA GLN A 46 0.83 -12.09 -20.84
C GLN A 46 1.77 -12.96 -21.70
N LYS A 47 2.94 -13.31 -21.17
CA LYS A 47 3.89 -14.19 -21.86
C LYS A 47 3.35 -15.61 -22.04
N GLU A 48 2.68 -16.17 -21.03
CA GLU A 48 2.08 -17.51 -21.12
C GLU A 48 0.82 -17.52 -21.98
N GLU A 49 0.04 -16.43 -21.97
CA GLU A 49 -1.13 -16.24 -22.83
C GLU A 49 -0.71 -16.22 -24.32
N SER A 50 0.38 -15.51 -24.66
CA SER A 50 0.90 -15.50 -26.04
C SER A 50 1.40 -16.86 -26.55
N LYS A 51 1.70 -17.81 -25.64
CA LYS A 51 2.08 -19.19 -25.98
C LYS A 51 0.88 -20.14 -26.08
N GLY A 52 -0.33 -19.71 -25.72
CA GLY A 52 -1.52 -20.56 -25.67
C GLY A 52 -1.58 -21.51 -24.46
N ASN A 53 -0.80 -21.26 -23.40
CA ASN A 53 -0.73 -22.14 -22.23
C ASN A 53 -1.87 -21.87 -21.23
N GLU A 54 -3.12 -22.20 -21.59
CA GLU A 54 -4.32 -21.84 -20.82
C GLU A 54 -4.30 -22.29 -19.34
N GLN A 55 -3.74 -23.47 -19.05
CA GLN A 55 -3.64 -23.97 -17.68
C GLN A 55 -2.70 -23.10 -16.82
N ASN A 56 -1.55 -22.73 -17.38
CA ASN A 56 -0.60 -21.85 -16.68
C ASN A 56 -1.19 -20.46 -16.49
N VAL A 57 -1.87 -19.92 -17.51
CA VAL A 57 -2.55 -18.62 -17.43
C VAL A 57 -3.57 -18.61 -16.29
N LYS A 58 -4.41 -19.65 -16.16
CA LYS A 58 -5.36 -19.77 -15.05
C LYS A 58 -4.69 -19.76 -13.68
N LEU A 59 -3.59 -20.49 -13.52
CA LEU A 59 -2.83 -20.51 -12.27
C LEU A 59 -2.20 -19.14 -11.96
N ILE A 60 -1.53 -18.52 -12.92
CA ILE A 60 -0.88 -17.22 -12.77
C ILE A 60 -1.90 -16.15 -12.43
N LYS A 61 -3.06 -16.14 -13.11
CA LYS A 61 -4.17 -15.22 -12.82
C LYS A 61 -4.66 -15.33 -11.38
N GLY A 62 -4.77 -16.56 -10.86
CA GLY A 62 -5.10 -16.79 -9.44
C GLY A 62 -4.06 -16.21 -8.48
N TYR A 63 -2.77 -16.33 -8.80
CA TYR A 63 -1.70 -15.71 -8.00
C TYR A 63 -1.70 -14.18 -8.12
N ARG A 64 -1.91 -13.62 -9.32
CA ARG A 64 -2.03 -12.18 -9.51
C ARG A 64 -3.18 -11.61 -8.68
N GLN A 65 -4.34 -12.27 -8.66
CA GLN A 65 -5.49 -11.83 -7.85
C GLN A 65 -5.14 -11.78 -6.36
N LYS A 66 -4.43 -12.78 -5.83
CA LYS A 66 -3.97 -12.74 -4.42
C LYS A 66 -3.08 -11.53 -4.13
N VAL A 67 -2.17 -11.18 -5.05
CA VAL A 67 -1.32 -10.00 -4.92
C VAL A 67 -2.15 -8.71 -4.98
N GLU A 68 -3.17 -8.64 -5.83
CA GLU A 68 -4.10 -7.50 -5.90
C GLU A 68 -4.90 -7.34 -4.61
N ASP A 69 -5.39 -8.44 -4.04
CA ASP A 69 -6.13 -8.43 -2.78
C ASP A 69 -5.24 -7.95 -1.63
N GLU A 70 -3.99 -8.42 -1.57
CA GLU A 70 -3.00 -7.94 -0.59
C GLU A 70 -2.71 -6.44 -0.77
N LEU A 71 -2.48 -5.99 -1.99
CA LEU A 71 -2.22 -4.59 -2.30
C LEU A 71 -3.41 -3.71 -1.90
N THR A 72 -4.63 -4.14 -2.24
CA THR A 72 -5.88 -3.45 -1.88
C THR A 72 -6.03 -3.34 -0.37
N LYS A 73 -5.77 -4.42 0.37
CA LYS A 73 -5.79 -4.41 1.85
C LYS A 73 -4.81 -3.41 2.43
N ILE A 74 -3.57 -3.36 1.92
CA ILE A 74 -2.54 -2.43 2.41
C ILE A 74 -2.94 -0.98 2.10
N CYS A 75 -3.50 -0.71 0.91
CA CYS A 75 -3.98 0.62 0.55
C CYS A 75 -5.15 1.06 1.43
N ASN A 76 -6.15 0.20 1.64
CA ASN A 76 -7.29 0.52 2.49
C ASN A 76 -6.89 0.77 3.94
N ASP A 77 -5.91 0.02 4.43
CA ASP A 77 -5.37 0.15 5.79
C ASP A 77 -4.69 1.51 6.03
N ILE A 78 -3.87 2.01 5.09
CA ILE A 78 -3.31 3.37 5.22
C ILE A 78 -4.36 4.47 5.00
N LEU A 79 -5.30 4.29 4.07
CA LEU A 79 -6.38 5.26 3.84
C LEU A 79 -7.25 5.42 5.08
N ALA A 80 -7.62 4.32 5.73
CA ALA A 80 -8.38 4.35 6.99
C ALA A 80 -7.60 5.09 8.08
N ILE A 81 -6.29 4.86 8.22
CA ILE A 81 -5.47 5.57 9.20
C ILE A 81 -5.40 7.07 8.90
N ILE A 82 -5.29 7.44 7.63
CA ILE A 82 -5.25 8.84 7.20
C ILE A 82 -6.57 9.53 7.56
N ASP A 83 -7.70 8.93 7.16
CA ASP A 83 -9.03 9.53 7.33
C ASP A 83 -9.48 9.55 8.80
N GLU A 84 -9.27 8.47 9.54
CA GLU A 84 -9.81 8.32 10.91
C GLU A 84 -8.93 8.98 11.97
N HIS A 85 -7.60 9.05 11.76
CA HIS A 85 -6.67 9.47 12.81
C HIS A 85 -5.79 10.66 12.41
N LEU A 86 -5.19 10.65 11.21
CA LEU A 86 -4.15 11.64 10.87
C LEU A 86 -4.72 12.98 10.38
N ILE A 87 -5.73 12.98 9.51
CA ILE A 87 -6.39 14.21 9.06
C ILE A 87 -7.08 14.91 10.23
N PRO A 88 -7.87 14.23 11.09
CA PRO A 88 -8.51 14.87 12.25
C PRO A 88 -7.51 15.45 13.25
N SER A 89 -6.33 14.82 13.40
CA SER A 89 -5.28 15.26 14.31
C SER A 89 -4.30 16.26 13.68
N SER A 90 -4.49 16.62 12.41
CA SER A 90 -3.60 17.53 11.68
C SER A 90 -3.94 19.00 12.00
N GLY A 91 -3.02 19.71 12.65
CA GLY A 91 -3.20 21.12 13.03
C GLY A 91 -2.60 22.12 12.05
N SER A 92 -1.62 21.69 11.26
CA SER A 92 -0.85 22.55 10.35
C SER A 92 -1.21 22.33 8.88
N ALA A 93 -1.22 23.40 8.08
CA ALA A 93 -1.47 23.30 6.63
C ALA A 93 -0.49 22.36 5.91
N GLU A 94 0.77 22.31 6.37
CA GLU A 94 1.77 21.39 5.83
C GLU A 94 1.39 19.91 6.09
N SER A 95 0.92 19.60 7.30
CA SER A 95 0.47 18.25 7.64
C SER A 95 -0.75 17.83 6.83
N SER A 96 -1.74 18.70 6.66
CA SER A 96 -2.93 18.41 5.86
C SER A 96 -2.56 18.18 4.39
N VAL A 97 -1.74 19.04 3.79
CA VAL A 97 -1.28 18.85 2.39
C VAL A 97 -0.51 17.54 2.23
N PHE A 98 0.28 17.14 3.23
CA PHE A 98 0.99 15.87 3.19
C PHE A 98 0.04 14.66 3.14
N TYR A 99 -1.02 14.66 3.96
CA TYR A 99 -1.95 13.53 4.04
C TYR A 99 -2.93 13.44 2.86
N TYR A 100 -3.25 14.57 2.21
CA TYR A 100 -4.09 14.59 1.01
C TYR A 100 -3.36 14.25 -0.30
N LYS A 101 -2.03 14.12 -0.29
CA LYS A 101 -1.20 13.81 -1.46
C LYS A 101 -1.04 12.32 -1.69
#